data_AF-A0A162C7H5-F1
#
_entry.id   AF-A0A162C7H5-F1
#
_cell.length_a   1.000
_cell.length_b   1.000
_cell.length_c   1.000
_cell.angle_alpha   90.00
_cell.angle_beta   90.00
_cell.angle_gamma   90.00
#
_symmetry.space_group_name_H-M   'P 1'
#
loop_
_entity.id
_entity.type
_entity.pdbx_description
1 polymer ?
#
loop_
_entity_poly.entity_id
_entity_poly.type
_entity_poly.pdbx_seq_one_letter_code
_entity_poly.pdbx_strand_id
1 'polypeptide(L)'
;MLIKEFRIPMPISVSEYKVGQLYMIAKHSNEQSAEGEGVEVVANHPHEDIEYGAGQYTEKRIYLFSRLPQWIRSLIPKIFYITEKAWNYYPRTITEYTCSFLPRFIINVKTCYEDNAGTHENALSLDESQLSAREVDFIDIAYDDINPKHYKAEEDLRTWHSEITGRGPLTPDWMKSDLKPMMCSYKLVSVCFEVWGLQTRVEDYVQRAIREILLVGHRQAVAWLDQWFNMTEEDVRKYENEMHIVTNEKVLHHQSNVVISPTSPDAVSDLPEEATPTRRSWFSWS
;
A
#
# COMPACT_ATOMS: atom_id res chain seq x y z
N MET A 1 9.10 11.93 15.29
CA MET A 1 9.35 10.74 14.46
C MET A 1 8.76 9.56 15.19
N LEU A 2 7.69 9.02 14.65
CA LEU A 2 6.99 7.87 15.19
C LEU A 2 7.45 6.61 14.44
N ILE A 3 7.93 5.61 15.18
CA ILE A 3 8.48 4.36 14.64
C ILE A 3 7.58 3.20 15.05
N LYS A 4 7.13 2.41 14.08
CA LYS A 4 6.42 1.14 14.31
C LYS A 4 7.02 0.04 13.45
N GLU A 5 7.10 -1.18 13.98
CA GLU A 5 7.41 -2.37 13.21
C GLU A 5 6.18 -3.24 13.07
N PHE A 6 5.71 -3.37 11.83
CA PHE A 6 4.64 -4.27 11.48
C PHE A 6 5.23 -5.64 11.16
N ARG A 7 4.77 -6.67 11.86
CA ARG A 7 5.08 -8.07 11.58
C ARG A 7 3.87 -8.71 10.94
N ILE A 8 4.03 -9.19 9.70
CA ILE A 8 2.95 -9.80 8.93
C ILE A 8 3.32 -11.24 8.58
N PRO A 9 2.97 -12.23 9.43
CA PRO A 9 3.05 -13.64 9.06
C PRO A 9 2.16 -13.94 7.85
N MET A 10 2.57 -14.87 6.98
CA MET A 10 1.74 -15.36 5.89
C MET A 10 2.00 -16.86 5.62
N PRO A 11 0.99 -17.64 5.20
CA PRO A 11 1.06 -19.09 4.94
C PRO A 11 1.74 -19.43 3.58
N ILE A 12 2.86 -18.78 3.29
CA ILE A 12 3.67 -18.90 2.08
C ILE A 12 5.15 -18.82 2.46
N SER A 13 6.06 -19.30 1.62
CA SER A 13 7.51 -19.15 1.87
C SER A 13 8.02 -17.79 1.40
N VAL A 14 9.21 -17.40 1.87
CA VAL A 14 9.96 -16.25 1.35
C VAL A 14 10.17 -16.39 -0.17
N SER A 15 10.56 -17.58 -0.65
CA SER A 15 10.75 -17.81 -2.09
C SER A 15 9.48 -17.57 -2.92
N GLU A 16 8.32 -18.03 -2.43
CA GLU A 16 7.03 -17.80 -3.09
C GLU A 16 6.63 -16.32 -3.05
N TYR A 17 6.84 -15.66 -1.91
CA TYR A 17 6.49 -14.24 -1.74
C TYR A 17 7.30 -13.31 -2.65
N LYS A 18 8.49 -13.72 -3.10
CA LYS A 18 9.26 -12.98 -4.11
C LYS A 18 8.43 -12.70 -5.36
N VAL A 19 7.69 -13.69 -5.85
CA VAL A 19 6.78 -13.58 -7.00
C VAL A 19 5.45 -12.95 -6.58
N GLY A 20 4.84 -13.48 -5.51
CA GLY A 20 3.50 -13.06 -5.07
C GLY A 20 3.40 -11.57 -4.75
N GLN A 21 4.43 -10.97 -4.16
CA GLN A 21 4.40 -9.53 -3.84
C GLN A 21 4.36 -8.66 -5.11
N LEU A 22 5.08 -9.03 -6.17
CA LEU A 22 5.15 -8.24 -7.40
C LEU A 22 3.81 -8.29 -8.13
N TYR A 23 3.25 -9.51 -8.22
CA TYR A 23 1.90 -9.71 -8.76
C TYR A 23 0.86 -8.91 -7.97
N MET A 24 0.87 -9.03 -6.64
CA MET A 24 -0.06 -8.33 -5.75
C MET A 24 0.05 -6.81 -5.91
N ILE A 25 1.26 -6.26 -5.88
CA ILE A 25 1.48 -4.80 -6.00
C ILE A 25 0.97 -4.30 -7.35
N ALA A 26 1.30 -4.99 -8.45
CA ALA A 26 0.88 -4.61 -9.80
C ALA A 26 -0.65 -4.65 -9.96
N LYS A 27 -1.28 -5.75 -9.53
CA LYS A 27 -2.73 -5.93 -9.61
C LYS A 27 -3.48 -4.96 -8.70
N HIS A 28 -3.06 -4.84 -7.43
CA HIS A 28 -3.66 -3.93 -6.47
C HIS A 28 -3.58 -2.48 -6.94
N SER A 29 -2.42 -2.04 -7.43
CA SER A 29 -2.23 -0.69 -7.96
C SER A 29 -3.21 -0.39 -9.11
N ASN A 30 -3.39 -1.35 -10.01
CA ASN A 30 -4.33 -1.22 -11.12
C ASN A 30 -5.81 -1.20 -10.66
N GLU A 31 -6.19 -2.03 -9.69
CA GLU A 31 -7.54 -2.04 -9.11
C GLU A 31 -7.86 -0.76 -8.33
N GLN A 32 -6.85 -0.20 -7.65
CA GLN A 32 -6.98 1.02 -6.86
C GLN A 32 -6.77 2.30 -7.67
N SER A 33 -6.50 2.24 -8.97
CA SER A 33 -6.30 3.43 -9.80
C SER A 33 -7.50 3.68 -10.70
N ALA A 34 -8.09 4.87 -10.58
CA ALA A 34 -9.26 5.30 -11.35
C ALA A 34 -9.38 6.83 -11.34
N GLU A 35 -9.93 7.40 -12.41
CA GLU A 35 -10.33 8.82 -12.49
C GLU A 35 -9.23 9.84 -12.12
N GLY A 36 -7.96 9.55 -12.48
CA GLY A 36 -6.82 10.42 -12.18
C GLY A 36 -6.27 10.30 -10.75
N GLU A 37 -6.85 9.43 -9.92
CA GLU A 37 -6.33 9.01 -8.61
C GLU A 37 -5.70 7.62 -8.74
N GLY A 38 -4.66 7.34 -7.95
CA GLY A 38 -3.95 6.06 -7.97
C GLY A 38 -2.44 6.21 -8.15
N VAL A 39 -1.83 5.19 -8.74
CA VAL A 39 -0.37 5.04 -8.81
C VAL A 39 0.11 5.23 -10.24
N GLU A 40 1.00 6.19 -10.45
CA GLU A 40 1.76 6.35 -11.69
C GLU A 40 3.18 5.83 -11.46
N VAL A 41 3.61 4.87 -12.28
CA VAL A 41 5.00 4.39 -12.29
C VAL A 41 5.84 5.29 -13.19
N VAL A 42 6.82 5.96 -12.60
CA VAL A 42 7.70 6.93 -13.25
C VAL A 42 9.01 6.29 -13.71
N ALA A 43 9.57 5.39 -12.89
CA ALA A 43 10.78 4.65 -13.21
C ALA A 43 10.69 3.21 -12.71
N ASN A 44 11.23 2.27 -13.47
CA ASN A 44 11.43 0.88 -13.08
C ASN A 44 12.66 0.34 -13.82
N HIS A 45 13.79 0.18 -13.13
CA HIS A 45 15.02 -0.33 -13.75
C HIS A 45 15.91 -1.08 -12.74
N PRO A 46 16.83 -1.94 -13.23
CA PRO A 46 17.83 -2.58 -12.37
C PRO A 46 18.67 -1.55 -11.61
N HIS A 47 19.15 -1.93 -10.42
CA HIS A 47 19.99 -1.11 -9.56
C HIS A 47 21.03 -1.98 -8.86
N GLU A 48 22.25 -1.47 -8.69
CA GLU A 48 23.34 -2.16 -7.97
C GLU A 48 23.68 -1.37 -6.71
N ASP A 49 23.75 -2.06 -5.57
CA ASP A 49 24.13 -1.49 -4.29
C ASP A 49 25.40 -2.15 -3.74
N ILE A 50 26.24 -1.37 -3.07
CA ILE A 50 27.53 -1.86 -2.55
C ILE A 50 27.33 -2.86 -1.41
N GLU A 51 26.30 -2.67 -0.59
CA GLU A 51 25.99 -3.52 0.56
C GLU A 51 25.04 -4.66 0.17
N TYR A 52 24.01 -4.36 -0.63
CA TYR A 52 22.93 -5.30 -0.92
C TYR A 52 23.02 -6.00 -2.28
N GLY A 53 23.95 -5.57 -3.16
CA GLY A 53 24.14 -6.14 -4.48
C GLY A 53 23.05 -5.76 -5.47
N ALA A 54 22.77 -6.68 -6.41
CA ALA A 54 21.80 -6.48 -7.47
C ALA A 54 20.36 -6.39 -6.94
N GLY A 55 19.61 -5.43 -7.46
CA GLY A 55 18.21 -5.22 -7.13
C GLY A 55 17.46 -4.43 -8.20
N GLN A 56 16.30 -3.91 -7.81
CA GLN A 56 15.43 -3.13 -8.69
C GLN A 56 15.11 -1.79 -8.02
N TYR A 57 15.29 -0.70 -8.76
CA TYR A 57 14.79 0.62 -8.37
C TYR A 57 13.43 0.86 -9.02
N THR A 58 12.50 1.40 -8.22
CA THR A 58 11.24 1.93 -8.73
C THR A 58 10.96 3.31 -8.16
N GLU A 59 10.37 4.17 -8.99
CA GLU A 59 9.84 5.46 -8.56
C GLU A 59 8.38 5.56 -9.01
N LYS A 60 7.51 5.94 -8.08
CA LYS A 60 6.09 6.11 -8.34
C LYS A 60 5.57 7.42 -7.78
N ARG A 61 4.53 7.96 -8.40
CA ARG A 61 3.72 9.07 -7.88
C ARG A 61 2.35 8.54 -7.50
N ILE A 62 1.96 8.81 -6.27
CA ILE A 62 0.67 8.39 -5.74
C ILE A 62 -0.21 9.62 -5.62
N TYR A 63 -1.29 9.63 -6.39
CA TYR A 63 -2.35 10.62 -6.37
C TYR A 63 -3.47 10.07 -5.49
N LEU A 64 -3.74 10.74 -4.37
CA LEU A 64 -4.73 10.28 -3.39
C LEU A 64 -5.52 11.43 -2.75
N PHE A 65 -5.63 12.58 -3.41
CA PHE A 65 -6.18 13.79 -2.80
C PHE A 65 -7.62 13.55 -2.31
N SER A 66 -8.51 13.03 -3.16
CA SER A 66 -9.91 12.74 -2.80
C SER A 66 -10.07 11.69 -1.70
N ARG A 67 -9.06 10.82 -1.52
CA ARG A 67 -9.04 9.74 -0.51
C ARG A 67 -8.60 10.23 0.87
N LEU A 68 -8.06 11.45 0.95
CA LEU A 68 -7.63 12.02 2.21
C LEU A 68 -8.82 12.59 3.02
N PRO A 69 -8.77 12.47 4.36
CA PRO A 69 -9.70 13.14 5.27
C PRO A 69 -9.81 14.64 4.97
N GLN A 70 -11.00 15.20 5.15
CA GLN A 70 -11.29 16.61 4.87
C GLN A 70 -10.30 17.58 5.55
N TRP A 71 -9.88 17.28 6.78
CA TRP A 71 -8.94 18.11 7.54
C TRP A 71 -7.50 18.08 6.97
N ILE A 72 -7.10 17.01 6.26
CA ILE A 72 -5.83 16.96 5.55
C ILE A 72 -5.97 17.73 4.24
N ARG A 73 -7.06 17.49 3.50
CA ARG A 73 -7.35 18.20 2.24
C ARG A 73 -7.41 19.72 2.39
N SER A 74 -7.76 20.25 3.57
CA SER A 74 -7.72 21.69 3.83
C SER A 74 -6.31 22.27 4.02
N LEU A 75 -5.28 21.42 4.14
CA LEU A 75 -3.90 21.83 4.41
C LEU A 75 -2.97 21.69 3.20
N ILE A 76 -3.43 21.05 2.11
CA ILE A 76 -2.61 20.71 0.94
C ILE A 76 -3.31 21.14 -0.36
N PRO A 77 -2.56 21.48 -1.42
CA PRO A 77 -3.16 21.80 -2.72
C PRO A 77 -3.75 20.56 -3.38
N LYS A 78 -4.69 20.76 -4.33
CA LYS A 78 -5.32 19.66 -5.09
C LYS A 78 -4.32 18.87 -5.95
N ILE A 79 -3.28 19.54 -6.47
CA ILE A 79 -2.22 18.92 -7.29
C ILE A 79 -1.17 18.14 -6.46
N PHE A 80 -1.50 17.82 -5.21
CA PHE A 80 -0.64 17.06 -4.31
C PHE A 80 -0.43 15.61 -4.79
N TYR A 81 0.77 15.10 -4.58
CA TYR A 81 1.09 13.68 -4.73
C TYR A 81 2.19 13.29 -3.74
N ILE A 82 2.25 11.99 -3.44
CA ILE A 82 3.36 11.37 -2.72
C ILE A 82 4.29 10.73 -3.73
N THR A 83 5.60 10.99 -3.61
CA THR A 83 6.62 10.27 -4.36
C THR A 83 7.11 9.10 -3.53
N GLU A 84 6.92 7.88 -4.04
CA GLU A 84 7.52 6.64 -3.52
C GLU A 84 8.79 6.35 -4.32
N LYS A 85 9.91 6.15 -3.63
CA LYS A 85 11.13 5.56 -4.19
C LYS A 85 11.42 4.26 -3.46
N ALA A 86 11.56 3.15 -4.18
CA ALA A 86 11.84 1.86 -3.58
C ALA A 86 13.04 1.18 -4.23
N TRP A 87 13.91 0.64 -3.38
CA TRP A 87 15.05 -0.20 -3.75
C TRP A 87 14.81 -1.61 -3.22
N ASN A 88 14.51 -2.53 -4.14
CA ASN A 88 14.20 -3.91 -3.83
C ASN A 88 15.43 -4.80 -4.08
N TYR A 89 16.08 -5.20 -2.99
CA TYR A 89 17.21 -6.14 -2.94
C TYR A 89 16.77 -7.44 -2.27
N TYR A 90 15.66 -8.01 -2.76
CA TYR A 90 14.97 -9.11 -2.11
C TYR A 90 15.94 -10.17 -1.56
N PRO A 91 15.86 -10.52 -0.25
CA PRO A 91 14.73 -10.35 0.67
C PRO A 91 14.73 -9.04 1.48
N ARG A 92 15.49 -8.01 1.09
CA ARG A 92 15.42 -6.69 1.71
C ARG A 92 14.83 -5.65 0.78
N THR A 93 14.12 -4.68 1.35
CA THR A 93 13.59 -3.55 0.57
C THR A 93 13.66 -2.28 1.40
N ILE A 94 14.13 -1.21 0.78
CA ILE A 94 14.14 0.13 1.36
C ILE A 94 13.16 0.96 0.54
N THR A 95 12.31 1.72 1.21
CA THR A 95 11.35 2.60 0.55
C THR A 95 11.31 3.94 1.26
N GLU A 96 11.34 5.00 0.48
CA GLU A 96 11.24 6.37 0.94
C GLU A 96 10.03 7.03 0.30
N TYR A 97 9.20 7.67 1.12
CA TYR A 97 8.09 8.49 0.67
C TYR A 97 8.34 9.95 1.02
N THR A 98 8.16 10.81 0.03
CA THR A 98 8.22 12.26 0.18
C THR A 98 6.94 12.89 -0.36
N CYS A 99 6.62 14.08 0.11
CA CYS A 99 5.46 14.83 -0.35
C CYS A 99 5.87 15.94 -1.31
N SER A 100 5.15 16.08 -2.43
CA SER A 100 5.41 17.13 -3.43
C SER A 100 5.22 18.56 -2.91
N PHE A 101 4.51 18.73 -1.80
CA PHE A 101 4.19 20.04 -1.21
C PHE A 101 4.82 20.27 0.18
N LEU A 102 5.06 19.21 0.95
CA LEU A 102 5.52 19.27 2.33
C LEU A 102 6.95 18.73 2.41
N PRO A 103 8.00 19.57 2.25
CA PRO A 103 9.38 19.10 2.14
C PRO A 103 9.92 18.43 3.41
N ARG A 104 9.25 18.61 4.56
CA ARG A 104 9.61 17.96 5.83
C ARG A 104 8.76 16.74 6.16
N PHE A 105 7.91 16.29 5.25
CA PHE A 105 7.16 15.05 5.40
C PHE A 105 7.93 13.91 4.75
N ILE A 106 8.37 12.97 5.57
CA ILE A 106 9.15 11.81 5.14
C ILE A 106 8.58 10.57 5.81
N ILE A 107 8.38 9.50 5.02
CA ILE A 107 8.14 8.16 5.55
C ILE A 107 9.26 7.26 5.04
N ASN A 108 9.95 6.59 5.94
CA ASN A 108 10.95 5.59 5.60
C ASN A 108 10.43 4.22 6.00
N VAL A 109 10.51 3.26 5.07
CA VAL A 109 10.13 1.88 5.29
C VAL A 109 11.34 0.99 5.02
N LYS A 110 11.75 0.22 6.04
CA LYS A 110 12.72 -0.86 5.88
C LYS A 110 11.99 -2.18 6.00
N THR A 111 12.19 -3.07 5.03
CA THR A 111 11.56 -4.40 5.02
C THR A 111 12.62 -5.49 4.96
N CYS A 112 12.40 -6.57 5.71
CA CYS A 112 13.01 -7.87 5.46
C CYS A 112 11.94 -8.97 5.49
N TYR A 113 12.26 -10.10 4.86
CA TYR A 113 11.41 -11.28 4.80
C TYR A 113 12.17 -12.50 5.32
N GLU A 114 11.56 -13.28 6.21
CA GLU A 114 12.17 -14.49 6.79
C GLU A 114 11.15 -15.63 6.92
N ASP A 115 11.58 -16.88 6.76
CA ASP A 115 10.74 -18.09 6.90
C ASP A 115 10.47 -18.45 8.39
N ASN A 116 9.77 -17.56 9.08
CA ASN A 116 9.31 -17.74 10.47
C ASN A 116 7.95 -17.04 10.69
N ALA A 117 7.40 -17.16 11.90
CA ALA A 117 6.11 -16.58 12.27
C ALA A 117 6.25 -15.22 13.00
N GLY A 118 7.24 -14.40 12.64
CA GLY A 118 7.44 -13.09 13.28
C GLY A 118 8.22 -13.16 14.59
N THR A 119 9.01 -14.22 14.80
CA THR A 119 9.69 -14.52 16.07
C THR A 119 11.11 -13.96 16.19
N HIS A 120 11.68 -13.40 15.11
CA HIS A 120 13.04 -12.86 15.14
C HIS A 120 13.01 -11.44 15.72
N GLU A 121 13.47 -11.31 16.96
CA GLU A 121 13.64 -10.00 17.58
C GLU A 121 14.74 -9.19 16.89
N ASN A 122 14.39 -7.97 16.50
CA ASN A 122 15.30 -7.05 15.82
C ASN A 122 15.84 -7.53 14.46
N ALA A 123 15.01 -8.21 13.67
CA ALA A 123 15.35 -8.69 12.31
C ALA A 123 15.89 -7.60 11.36
N LEU A 124 15.56 -6.34 11.61
CA LEU A 124 15.99 -5.18 10.82
C LEU A 124 17.26 -4.50 11.36
N SER A 125 17.93 -5.10 12.35
CA SER A 125 19.19 -4.63 12.94
C SER A 125 19.16 -3.16 13.36
N LEU A 126 18.11 -2.77 14.10
CA LEU A 126 17.96 -1.42 14.62
C LEU A 126 19.00 -1.12 15.69
N ASP A 127 19.42 0.13 15.77
CA ASP A 127 20.22 0.62 16.90
C ASP A 127 19.40 0.67 18.20
N GLU A 128 20.07 0.81 19.35
CA GLU A 128 19.43 0.78 20.68
C GLU A 128 18.35 1.85 20.85
N SER A 129 18.53 3.03 20.25
CA SER A 129 17.57 4.15 20.34
C SER A 129 16.31 3.84 19.54
N GLN A 130 16.47 3.38 18.30
CA GLN A 130 15.35 2.96 17.45
C GLN A 130 14.63 1.75 18.04
N LEU A 131 15.38 0.76 18.54
CA LEU A 131 14.86 -0.47 19.10
C LEU A 131 14.01 -0.22 20.35
N SER A 132 14.46 0.67 21.23
CA SER A 132 13.73 1.05 22.45
C SER A 132 12.50 1.91 22.17
N ALA A 133 12.52 2.75 21.12
CA ALA A 133 11.39 3.58 20.72
C ALA A 133 10.33 2.85 19.88
N ARG A 134 10.66 1.69 19.32
CA ARG A 134 9.81 0.91 18.43
C ARG A 134 8.63 0.28 19.15
N GLU A 135 7.44 0.51 18.60
CA GLU A 135 6.25 -0.31 18.89
C GLU A 135 6.15 -1.45 17.87
N VAL A 136 5.98 -2.69 18.33
CA VAL A 136 5.77 -3.86 17.46
C VAL A 136 4.26 -4.13 17.35
N ASP A 137 3.76 -4.24 16.13
CA ASP A 137 2.36 -4.52 15.79
C ASP A 137 2.29 -5.77 14.90
N PHE A 138 1.58 -6.80 15.36
CA PHE A 138 1.33 -7.99 14.55
C PHE A 138 0.03 -7.79 13.75
N ILE A 139 0.11 -7.94 12.43
CA ILE A 139 -1.05 -7.84 11.56
C ILE A 139 -1.54 -9.25 11.23
N ASP A 140 -2.72 -9.61 11.74
CA ASP A 140 -3.38 -10.87 11.38
C ASP A 140 -4.19 -10.68 10.09
N ILE A 141 -3.63 -11.15 8.97
CA ILE A 141 -4.26 -11.03 7.65
C ILE A 141 -5.61 -11.74 7.50
N ALA A 142 -5.97 -12.63 8.44
CA ALA A 142 -7.26 -13.34 8.44
C ALA A 142 -8.28 -12.70 9.40
N TYR A 143 -7.85 -12.30 10.60
CA TYR A 143 -8.74 -11.95 11.71
C TYR A 143 -8.70 -10.50 12.18
N ASP A 144 -7.73 -9.68 11.76
CA ASP A 144 -7.80 -8.24 12.04
C ASP A 144 -9.00 -7.58 11.33
N ASP A 145 -9.57 -6.57 11.99
CA ASP A 145 -10.68 -5.80 11.42
C ASP A 145 -10.28 -5.13 10.11
N ILE A 146 -11.04 -5.42 9.06
CA ILE A 146 -10.92 -4.77 7.76
C ILE A 146 -12.04 -3.75 7.59
N ASN A 147 -11.68 -2.58 7.06
CA ASN A 147 -12.67 -1.58 6.69
C ASN A 147 -13.68 -2.20 5.72
N PRO A 148 -15.00 -2.13 5.97
CA PRO A 148 -16.01 -2.74 5.11
C PRO A 148 -15.89 -2.33 3.63
N LYS A 149 -15.38 -1.13 3.34
CA LYS A 149 -15.14 -0.65 1.97
C LYS A 149 -14.06 -1.45 1.21
N HIS A 150 -13.19 -2.16 1.93
CA HIS A 150 -12.11 -2.98 1.40
C HIS A 150 -12.42 -4.48 1.47
N TYR A 151 -13.46 -4.89 2.17
CA TYR A 151 -13.81 -6.30 2.29
C TYR A 151 -14.37 -6.84 0.98
N LYS A 152 -13.78 -7.94 0.51
CA LYS A 152 -14.32 -8.78 -0.57
C LYS A 152 -14.41 -10.22 -0.08
N ALA A 153 -15.51 -10.90 -0.35
CA ALA A 153 -15.75 -12.25 0.17
C ALA A 153 -14.76 -13.27 -0.42
N GLU A 154 -14.40 -13.09 -1.69
CA GLU A 154 -13.40 -13.89 -2.40
C GLU A 154 -11.96 -13.69 -1.88
N GLU A 155 -11.72 -12.59 -1.15
CA GLU A 155 -10.44 -12.31 -0.50
C GLU A 155 -10.46 -12.71 0.99
N ASP A 156 -11.49 -13.41 1.46
CA ASP A 156 -11.60 -13.81 2.87
C ASP A 156 -10.81 -15.07 3.21
N LEU A 157 -9.66 -14.89 3.86
CA LEU A 157 -8.75 -15.98 4.24
C LEU A 157 -9.34 -16.98 5.23
N ARG A 158 -10.44 -16.65 5.91
CA ARG A 158 -11.17 -17.57 6.80
C ARG A 158 -12.01 -18.59 6.04
N THR A 159 -12.30 -18.32 4.77
CA THR A 159 -13.08 -19.19 3.87
C THR A 159 -12.33 -19.56 2.60
N TRP A 160 -11.22 -18.88 2.32
CA TRP A 160 -10.33 -19.12 1.19
C TRP A 160 -9.70 -20.50 1.25
N HIS A 161 -9.60 -21.14 0.10
CA HIS A 161 -8.89 -22.39 -0.10
C HIS A 161 -8.19 -22.31 -1.45
N SER A 162 -6.90 -22.64 -1.48
CA SER A 162 -6.11 -22.72 -2.71
C SER A 162 -6.31 -24.07 -3.37
N GLU A 163 -6.79 -24.08 -4.61
CA GLU A 163 -6.97 -25.31 -5.39
C GLU A 163 -5.63 -25.88 -5.88
N ILE A 164 -4.61 -25.02 -6.02
CA ILE A 164 -3.27 -25.42 -6.50
C ILE A 164 -2.43 -26.03 -5.38
N THR A 165 -2.51 -25.45 -4.17
CA THR A 165 -1.62 -25.83 -3.05
C THR A 165 -2.32 -26.56 -1.91
N GLY A 166 -3.66 -26.54 -1.88
CA GLY A 166 -4.47 -27.07 -0.77
C GLY A 166 -4.37 -26.26 0.53
N ARG A 167 -3.81 -25.03 0.49
CA ARG A 167 -3.66 -24.16 1.66
C ARG A 167 -4.97 -23.43 1.97
N GLY A 168 -5.18 -23.15 3.26
CA GLY A 168 -6.40 -22.54 3.77
C GLY A 168 -7.52 -23.56 3.99
N PRO A 169 -8.63 -23.15 4.61
CA PRO A 169 -8.85 -21.85 5.23
C PRO A 169 -7.97 -21.62 6.46
N LEU A 170 -7.70 -20.35 6.77
CA LEU A 170 -6.98 -19.97 7.98
C LEU A 170 -7.94 -19.99 9.17
N THR A 171 -7.65 -20.82 10.16
CA THR A 171 -8.45 -20.95 11.39
C THR A 171 -8.00 -19.96 12.47
N PRO A 172 -8.79 -19.76 13.54
CA PRO A 172 -8.33 -18.94 14.65
C PRO A 172 -6.99 -19.46 15.20
N ASP A 173 -6.13 -18.54 15.65
CA ASP A 173 -4.75 -18.84 16.11
C ASP A 173 -3.82 -19.49 15.06
N TRP A 174 -4.13 -19.41 13.76
CA TRP A 174 -3.29 -19.99 12.69
C TRP A 174 -1.81 -19.58 12.76
N MET A 175 -1.50 -18.34 13.19
CA MET A 175 -0.13 -17.85 13.35
C MET A 175 0.69 -18.61 14.42
N LYS A 176 0.02 -19.27 15.38
CA LYS A 176 0.65 -20.07 16.44
C LYS A 176 0.66 -21.57 16.12
N SER A 177 0.06 -21.97 14.99
CA SER A 177 -0.03 -23.37 14.57
C SER A 177 1.26 -23.82 13.87
N ASP A 178 1.40 -25.14 13.67
CA ASP A 178 2.50 -25.72 12.88
C ASP A 178 2.29 -25.62 11.36
N LEU A 179 1.47 -24.68 10.89
CA LEU A 179 1.22 -24.45 9.47
C LEU A 179 2.53 -24.13 8.73
N LYS A 180 2.77 -24.84 7.62
CA LYS A 180 3.93 -24.65 6.75
C LYS A 180 3.51 -24.68 5.26
N PRO A 181 4.18 -23.91 4.39
CA PRO A 181 5.23 -22.94 4.71
C PRO A 181 4.69 -21.72 5.47
N MET A 182 5.58 -21.01 6.17
CA MET A 182 5.27 -19.80 6.92
C MET A 182 6.44 -18.86 6.81
N MET A 183 6.19 -17.64 6.33
CA MET A 183 7.13 -16.54 6.37
C MET A 183 6.54 -15.36 7.12
N CYS A 184 7.38 -14.36 7.40
CA CYS A 184 6.96 -13.09 7.99
C CYS A 184 7.62 -11.94 7.25
N SER A 185 6.82 -10.93 6.89
CA SER A 185 7.33 -9.63 6.51
C SER A 185 7.52 -8.77 7.76
N TYR A 186 8.75 -8.32 8.00
CA TYR A 186 9.07 -7.34 9.04
C TYR A 186 9.21 -5.99 8.37
N LYS A 187 8.34 -5.03 8.71
CA LYS A 187 8.31 -3.69 8.11
C LYS A 187 8.45 -2.62 9.18
N LEU A 188 9.62 -2.02 9.28
CA LEU A 188 9.82 -0.84 10.12
C LEU A 188 9.41 0.41 9.36
N VAL A 189 8.42 1.11 9.87
CA VAL A 189 7.87 2.35 9.32
C VAL A 189 8.21 3.50 10.26
N SER A 190 9.00 4.44 9.76
CA SER A 190 9.34 5.68 10.45
C SER A 190 8.65 6.84 9.76
N VAL A 191 7.81 7.59 10.47
CA VAL A 191 7.13 8.78 9.95
C VAL A 191 7.70 10.01 10.63
N CYS A 192 8.15 10.98 9.83
CA CYS A 192 8.60 12.28 10.29
C CYS A 192 7.70 13.38 9.71
N PHE A 193 7.08 14.16 10.58
CA PHE A 193 6.29 15.32 10.19
C PHE A 193 6.50 16.51 11.13
N GLU A 194 7.39 17.42 10.74
CA GLU A 194 7.81 18.56 11.58
C GLU A 194 6.93 19.81 11.40
N VAL A 195 5.62 19.69 11.63
CA VAL A 195 4.70 20.84 11.63
C VAL A 195 4.14 21.04 13.03
N TRP A 196 4.38 22.24 13.58
CA TRP A 196 3.95 22.60 14.92
C TRP A 196 2.44 22.47 15.08
N GLY A 197 2.02 21.83 16.18
CA GLY A 197 0.61 21.60 16.51
C GLY A 197 -0.08 20.46 15.73
N LEU A 198 0.56 19.88 14.71
CA LEU A 198 -0.02 18.81 13.88
C LEU A 198 0.80 17.51 13.84
N GLN A 199 2.05 17.53 14.33
CA GLN A 199 2.98 16.41 14.33
C GLN A 199 2.34 15.08 14.72
N THR A 200 1.95 14.92 15.99
CA THR A 200 1.42 13.66 16.51
C THR A 200 0.18 13.18 15.76
N ARG A 201 -0.73 14.09 15.40
CA ARG A 201 -1.98 13.75 14.71
C ARG A 201 -1.73 13.21 13.31
N VAL A 202 -0.78 13.79 12.57
CA VAL A 202 -0.45 13.36 11.21
C VAL A 202 0.41 12.09 11.24
N GLU A 203 1.43 12.02 12.10
CA GLU A 203 2.28 10.82 12.23
C GLU A 203 1.41 9.59 12.59
N ASP A 204 0.48 9.72 13.54
CA ASP A 204 -0.44 8.64 13.92
C ASP A 204 -1.45 8.28 12.81
N TYR A 205 -1.98 9.28 12.10
CA TYR A 205 -2.86 9.03 10.95
C TYR A 205 -2.15 8.21 9.87
N VAL A 206 -0.90 8.58 9.53
CA VAL A 206 -0.10 7.90 8.51
C VAL A 206 0.23 6.47 8.94
N GLN A 207 0.61 6.23 10.20
CA GLN A 207 0.86 4.87 10.70
C GLN A 207 -0.38 3.98 10.57
N ARG A 208 -1.57 4.49 10.92
CA ARG A 208 -2.83 3.73 10.76
C ARG A 208 -3.18 3.47 9.30
N ALA A 209 -3.00 4.47 8.43
CA ALA A 209 -3.22 4.31 6.99
C ALA A 209 -2.28 3.26 6.39
N ILE A 210 -1.00 3.25 6.78
CA ILE A 210 -0.04 2.24 6.36
C ILE A 210 -0.46 0.86 6.88
N ARG A 211 -0.82 0.72 8.16
CA ARG A 211 -1.32 -0.54 8.71
C ARG A 211 -2.51 -1.09 7.92
N GLU A 212 -3.49 -0.25 7.57
CA GLU A 212 -4.66 -0.63 6.75
C GLU A 212 -4.23 -1.14 5.37
N ILE A 213 -3.32 -0.44 4.69
CA ILE A 213 -2.76 -0.84 3.39
C ILE A 213 -2.00 -2.16 3.50
N LEU A 214 -1.18 -2.35 4.53
CA LEU A 214 -0.43 -3.57 4.77
C LEU A 214 -1.36 -4.76 5.02
N LEU A 215 -2.42 -4.58 5.82
CA LEU A 215 -3.42 -5.63 6.05
C LEU A 215 -4.08 -6.06 4.74
N VAL A 216 -4.59 -5.10 3.96
CA VAL A 216 -5.30 -5.39 2.70
C VAL A 216 -4.36 -6.03 1.67
N GLY A 217 -3.18 -5.45 1.45
CA GLY A 217 -2.24 -5.93 0.44
C GLY A 217 -1.73 -7.35 0.73
N HIS A 218 -1.38 -7.66 1.98
CA HIS A 218 -0.90 -9.00 2.33
C HIS A 218 -2.02 -10.04 2.33
N ARG A 219 -3.24 -9.66 2.72
CA ARG A 219 -4.43 -10.53 2.57
C ARG A 219 -4.64 -10.89 1.11
N GLN A 220 -4.53 -9.93 0.20
CA GLN A 220 -4.64 -10.14 -1.24
C GLN A 220 -3.51 -10.97 -1.82
N ALA A 221 -2.27 -10.80 -1.34
CA ALA A 221 -1.14 -11.63 -1.76
C ALA A 221 -1.44 -13.13 -1.54
N VAL A 222 -2.05 -13.48 -0.41
CA VAL A 222 -2.46 -14.87 -0.11
C VAL A 222 -3.74 -15.26 -0.84
N ALA A 223 -4.77 -14.41 -0.83
CA ALA A 223 -6.04 -14.73 -1.49
C ALA A 223 -5.87 -14.97 -3.00
N TRP A 224 -4.92 -14.29 -3.64
CA TRP A 224 -4.60 -14.43 -5.05
C TRP A 224 -3.53 -15.49 -5.33
N LEU A 225 -3.14 -16.33 -4.36
CA LEU A 225 -2.09 -17.36 -4.50
C LEU A 225 -2.21 -18.13 -5.82
N ASP A 226 -3.38 -18.67 -6.10
CA ASP A 226 -3.60 -19.52 -7.29
C ASP A 226 -3.36 -18.79 -8.62
N GLN A 227 -3.39 -17.45 -8.62
CA GLN A 227 -3.18 -16.64 -9.82
C GLN A 227 -1.70 -16.44 -10.14
N TRP A 228 -0.83 -16.48 -9.12
CA TRP A 228 0.60 -16.20 -9.27
C TRP A 228 1.52 -17.37 -8.90
N PHE A 229 1.03 -18.42 -8.24
CA PHE A 229 1.85 -19.49 -7.69
C PHE A 229 2.75 -20.18 -8.73
N ASN A 230 2.24 -20.36 -9.94
CA ASN A 230 2.96 -21.01 -11.05
C ASN A 230 3.72 -20.03 -11.96
N MET A 231 3.75 -18.73 -11.63
CA MET A 231 4.53 -17.75 -12.39
C MET A 231 6.03 -17.88 -12.08
N THR A 232 6.85 -17.82 -13.13
CA THR A 232 8.27 -17.58 -12.97
C THR A 232 8.55 -16.12 -12.63
N GLU A 233 9.79 -15.81 -12.22
CA GLU A 233 10.21 -14.41 -12.06
C GLU A 233 10.09 -13.61 -13.37
N GLU A 234 10.30 -14.23 -14.52
CA GLU A 234 10.12 -13.58 -15.83
C GLU A 234 8.64 -13.28 -16.11
N ASP A 235 7.76 -14.25 -15.84
CA ASP A 235 6.31 -14.10 -16.05
C ASP A 235 5.75 -12.94 -15.21
N VAL A 236 6.10 -12.88 -13.93
CA VAL A 236 5.60 -11.82 -13.06
C VAL A 236 6.17 -10.45 -13.41
N ARG A 237 7.41 -10.37 -13.93
CA ARG A 237 7.98 -9.12 -14.44
C ARG A 237 7.29 -8.63 -15.70
N LYS A 238 6.93 -9.55 -16.59
CA LYS A 238 6.10 -9.23 -17.76
C LYS A 238 4.73 -8.71 -17.33
N TYR A 239 4.06 -9.41 -16.41
CA TYR A 239 2.78 -8.99 -15.85
C TYR A 239 2.86 -7.60 -15.18
N GLU A 240 3.88 -7.38 -14.35
CA GLU A 240 4.14 -6.10 -13.69
C GLU A 240 4.26 -4.96 -14.72
N ASN A 241 5.06 -5.14 -15.77
CA ASN A 241 5.24 -4.15 -16.83
C ASN A 241 3.92 -3.86 -17.59
N GLU A 242 3.16 -4.89 -17.94
CA GLU A 242 1.85 -4.72 -18.59
C GLU A 242 0.88 -3.94 -17.70
N MET A 243 0.81 -4.28 -16.41
CA MET A 243 -0.05 -3.58 -15.45
C MET A 243 0.40 -2.14 -15.19
N HIS A 244 1.71 -1.85 -15.19
CA HIS A 244 2.21 -0.48 -15.07
C HIS A 244 1.72 0.40 -16.24
N ILE A 245 1.74 -0.13 -17.47
CA ILE A 245 1.24 0.61 -18.65
C ILE A 245 -0.25 0.91 -18.48
N VAL A 246 -1.06 -0.12 -18.20
CA VAL A 246 -2.52 0.03 -18.05
C VAL A 246 -2.87 0.97 -16.90
N THR A 247 -2.14 0.89 -15.78
CA THR A 247 -2.37 1.75 -14.61
C THR A 247 -2.03 3.21 -14.93
N ASN A 248 -0.88 3.45 -15.58
CA ASN A 248 -0.46 4.78 -15.98
C ASN A 248 -1.46 5.43 -16.95
N GLU A 249 -1.99 4.68 -17.91
CA GLU A 249 -3.01 5.18 -18.84
C GLU A 249 -4.26 5.67 -18.11
N LYS A 250 -4.76 4.92 -17.12
CA LYS A 250 -5.92 5.32 -16.30
C LYS A 250 -5.71 6.64 -15.57
N VAL A 251 -4.51 6.85 -15.02
CA VAL A 251 -4.16 8.04 -14.23
C VAL A 251 -3.90 9.24 -15.14
N LEU A 252 -3.05 9.09 -16.15
CA LEU A 252 -2.56 10.19 -16.98
C LEU A 252 -3.61 10.73 -17.96
N HIS A 253 -4.47 9.87 -18.53
CA HIS A 253 -5.52 10.29 -19.46
C HIS A 253 -6.54 11.23 -18.79
N HIS A 254 -6.76 11.11 -17.49
CA HIS A 254 -7.63 12.02 -16.75
C HIS A 254 -6.94 13.32 -16.38
N GLN A 255 -5.65 13.29 -16.04
CA GLN A 255 -4.91 14.49 -15.70
C GLN A 255 -4.75 15.45 -16.89
N SER A 256 -4.52 14.93 -18.10
CA SER A 256 -4.48 15.76 -19.32
C SER A 256 -5.80 16.48 -19.58
N ASN A 257 -6.95 15.82 -19.38
CA ASN A 257 -8.27 16.42 -19.57
C ASN A 257 -8.60 17.51 -18.53
N VAL A 258 -8.11 17.37 -17.30
CA VAL A 258 -8.27 18.38 -16.24
C VAL A 258 -7.38 19.61 -16.50
N VAL A 259 -6.17 19.42 -17.03
CA VAL A 259 -5.23 20.52 -17.34
C VAL A 259 -5.64 21.31 -18.59
N ILE A 260 -6.30 20.68 -19.56
CA ILE A 260 -6.71 21.32 -20.83
C ILE A 260 -8.03 22.10 -20.71
N SER A 261 -8.80 21.93 -19.64
CA SER A 261 -10.02 22.71 -19.40
C SER A 261 -9.67 24.11 -18.86
N PRO A 262 -9.76 25.19 -19.65
CA PRO A 262 -9.53 26.52 -19.12
C PRO A 262 -10.76 26.89 -18.28
N THR A 263 -10.57 27.23 -17.01
CA THR A 263 -11.57 28.01 -16.28
C THR A 263 -11.80 29.32 -17.04
N SER A 264 -12.89 29.41 -17.78
CA SER A 264 -13.34 30.67 -18.40
C SER A 264 -13.76 31.64 -17.29
N PRO A 265 -13.19 32.87 -17.24
CA PRO A 265 -13.78 33.94 -16.47
C PRO A 265 -14.93 34.56 -17.28
N ASP A 266 -16.00 34.92 -16.57
CA ASP A 266 -17.16 35.71 -17.02
C ASP A 266 -18.22 35.04 -17.90
N ALA A 267 -19.30 34.61 -17.23
CA ALA A 267 -20.66 34.77 -17.74
C ALA A 267 -21.58 35.13 -16.54
N VAL A 268 -21.90 36.42 -16.45
CA VAL A 268 -22.99 36.97 -15.62
C VAL A 268 -24.28 36.89 -16.44
N SER A 269 -25.41 36.70 -15.73
CA SER A 269 -26.83 36.62 -16.19
C SER A 269 -27.28 35.20 -16.59
N ASP A 270 -28.42 34.64 -16.17
CA ASP A 270 -29.62 35.12 -15.46
C ASP A 270 -30.22 33.97 -14.62
N LEU A 271 -30.90 34.30 -13.51
CA LEU A 271 -31.72 33.37 -12.72
C LEU A 271 -33.02 33.01 -13.47
N PRO A 272 -33.49 31.76 -13.34
CA PRO A 272 -34.91 31.55 -13.04
C PRO A 272 -35.16 30.64 -11.83
N GLU A 273 -36.34 30.84 -11.26
CA GLU A 273 -36.88 30.33 -10.00
C GLU A 273 -36.89 28.80 -9.80
N GLU A 274 -36.77 28.46 -8.52
CA GLU A 274 -37.22 27.27 -7.79
C GLU A 274 -37.74 26.05 -8.57
N ALA A 275 -36.97 24.97 -8.49
CA ALA A 275 -37.50 23.62 -8.39
C ALA A 275 -36.73 22.82 -7.31
N THR A 276 -37.49 22.30 -6.36
CA THR A 276 -37.09 21.55 -5.15
C THR A 276 -36.07 20.41 -5.35
N PRO A 277 -35.22 20.11 -4.34
CA PRO A 277 -34.11 19.18 -4.46
C PRO A 277 -34.54 17.71 -4.22
N THR A 278 -34.26 16.83 -5.19
CA THR A 278 -34.28 15.38 -4.97
C THR A 278 -32.96 14.93 -4.33
N ARG A 279 -33.00 14.84 -3.00
CA ARG A 279 -31.96 14.29 -2.12
C ARG A 279 -31.80 12.78 -2.40
N ARG A 280 -30.68 12.33 -2.99
CA ARG A 280 -30.26 10.92 -2.90
C ARG A 280 -29.21 10.78 -1.78
N SER A 281 -29.74 10.58 -0.58
CA SER A 281 -29.02 10.14 0.62
C SER A 281 -28.71 8.65 0.49
N TRP A 282 -27.44 8.26 0.64
CA TRP A 282 -27.00 6.85 0.66
C TRP A 282 -26.49 6.43 2.05
N PHE A 283 -27.31 6.71 3.06
CA PHE A 283 -27.26 6.00 4.34
C PHE A 283 -28.65 5.45 4.63
N SER A 284 -28.80 4.13 4.68
CA SER A 284 -29.89 3.48 5.41
C SER A 284 -29.29 2.39 6.29
N TRP A 285 -29.47 2.55 7.60
CA TRP A 285 -29.24 1.51 8.57
C TRP A 285 -30.40 0.51 8.52
N SER A 286 -30.09 -0.76 8.35
CA SER A 286 -30.79 -1.95 8.87
C SER A 286 -29.84 -3.12 8.75
#